data_AF-A0A6N7LG37-F1
#
_entry.id   AF-A0A6N7LG37-F1
#
_cell.length_a   1.000
_cell.length_b   1.000
_cell.length_c   1.000
_cell.angle_alpha   90.00
_cell.angle_beta   90.00
_cell.angle_gamma   90.00
#
_symmetry.space_group_name_H-M   'P 1'
#
loop_
_entity.id
_entity.type
_entity.pdbx_description
1 polymer ?
#
loop_
_entity_poly.entity_id
_entity_poly.type
_entity_poly.pdbx_seq_one_letter_code
_entity_poly.pdbx_strand_id
1 'polypeptide(L)'
;MLKPIDLMYQTMLAELGQRSLDAAWTADFPPEGRFTPVTVKQRKYWYFDIPDGSGGRTRRYVGPADDPEIAKRVEEFQVQKDDLRARRRIVTTLTREGGMVAPDRMSGDIVEALAAAGLFRLRAVLVGTIAFQTYAGILSVRLPSSVVLTGDVDIAQDFAISHEVHDSLPPIVELLQSIDPSFRAVPHRSGAAASSAFVTSSGYRVEFLTSNRGSDDYTDQPAKMPALGGASADPLRFLDFLIRDPVRTMLLHKSGVPVTVPEPSRYAVHKLIVATRRHNDGQSAIKRDKDIKQAGLLFEALLQTRRASDLALVYNEAWERGPAWQEGIRGGAAMLTNDARDRLSDCLRTGAIEIGEDITMPF
;
A
#
# COMPACT_ATOMS: atom_id res chain seq x y z
N MET A 1 21.60 -11.79 -8.73
CA MET A 1 21.91 -10.65 -7.84
C MET A 1 21.08 -9.46 -8.31
N LEU A 2 20.34 -8.83 -7.40
CA LEU A 2 19.49 -7.69 -7.72
C LEU A 2 20.35 -6.43 -7.90
N LYS A 3 19.90 -5.50 -8.75
CA LYS A 3 20.65 -4.25 -8.97
C LYS A 3 20.39 -3.31 -7.79
N PRO A 4 21.42 -2.79 -7.11
CA PRO A 4 21.22 -1.79 -6.05
C PRO A 4 20.68 -0.49 -6.65
N ILE A 5 19.95 0.26 -5.82
CA ILE A 5 19.54 1.63 -6.13
C ILE A 5 20.64 2.57 -5.65
N ASP A 6 21.02 3.56 -6.48
CA ASP A 6 22.03 4.55 -6.11
C ASP A 6 21.60 5.37 -4.88
N LEU A 7 22.57 5.74 -4.03
CA LEU A 7 22.36 6.47 -2.78
C LEU A 7 21.64 7.81 -3.00
N MET A 8 21.85 8.46 -4.13
CA MET A 8 21.13 9.68 -4.51
C MET A 8 19.62 9.44 -4.54
N TYR A 9 19.16 8.36 -5.20
CA TYR A 9 17.74 8.04 -5.28
C TYR A 9 17.18 7.56 -3.94
N GLN A 10 17.98 6.88 -3.12
CA GLN A 10 17.58 6.54 -1.74
C GLN A 10 17.32 7.82 -0.91
N THR A 11 18.20 8.80 -1.04
CA THR A 11 18.08 10.10 -0.36
C THR A 11 16.85 10.87 -0.85
N MET A 12 16.59 10.88 -2.16
CA MET A 12 15.38 11.50 -2.74
C MET A 12 14.09 10.84 -2.24
N LEU A 13 14.07 9.51 -2.05
CA LEU A 13 12.92 8.81 -1.48
C LEU A 13 12.70 9.18 0.00
N ALA A 14 13.77 9.29 0.77
CA ALA A 14 13.71 9.74 2.17
C ALA A 14 13.17 11.19 2.28
N GLU A 15 13.66 12.09 1.42
CA GLU A 15 13.17 13.46 1.32
C GLU A 15 11.68 13.51 0.95
N LEU A 16 11.25 12.70 -0.03
CA LEU A 16 9.85 12.58 -0.41
C LEU A 16 8.97 12.16 0.78
N GLY A 17 9.45 11.21 1.58
CA GLY A 17 8.78 10.74 2.79
C GLY A 17 8.62 11.84 3.84
N GLN A 18 9.70 12.56 4.15
CA GLN A 18 9.68 13.69 5.10
C GLN A 18 8.68 14.77 4.67
N ARG A 19 8.80 15.26 3.44
CA ARG A 19 7.91 16.31 2.90
C ARG A 19 6.44 15.89 2.86
N SER A 20 6.16 14.59 2.68
CA SER A 20 4.79 14.10 2.61
C SER A 20 4.12 13.93 3.97
N LEU A 21 4.89 13.74 5.05
CA LEU A 21 4.37 13.70 6.42
C LEU A 21 4.00 15.10 6.91
N ASP A 22 4.80 16.12 6.57
CA ASP A 22 4.56 17.51 6.95
C ASP A 22 3.34 18.14 6.24
N ALA A 23 2.92 17.56 5.11
CA ALA A 23 1.82 18.06 4.28
C ALA A 23 0.43 17.57 4.69
N ALA A 24 0.29 16.81 5.79
CA ALA A 24 -0.99 16.26 6.24
C ALA A 24 -1.86 17.33 6.95
N TRP A 25 -2.39 18.28 6.19
CA TRP A 25 -3.40 19.22 6.67
C TRP A 25 -4.50 19.44 5.62
N THR A 26 -5.74 19.46 6.11
CA THR A 26 -6.98 19.67 5.34
C THR A 26 -6.98 21.05 4.68
N ALA A 27 -7.18 21.11 3.36
CA ALA A 27 -7.32 22.38 2.67
C ALA A 27 -8.78 22.60 2.21
N ASP A 28 -9.34 23.74 2.58
CA ASP A 28 -10.59 24.29 1.99
C ASP A 28 -10.49 24.52 0.47
N PHE A 29 -9.28 24.40 -0.08
CA PHE A 29 -8.92 24.65 -1.46
C PHE A 29 -8.21 23.43 -2.05
N PRO A 30 -8.83 22.73 -3.03
CA PRO A 30 -8.22 21.56 -3.62
C PRO A 30 -6.93 21.88 -4.40
N PRO A 31 -5.91 21.01 -4.39
CA PRO A 31 -4.60 21.29 -4.98
C PRO A 31 -4.60 21.47 -6.51
N GLU A 32 -5.59 20.92 -7.21
CA GLU A 32 -5.85 21.14 -8.63
C GLU A 32 -6.26 22.58 -8.97
N GLY A 33 -6.77 23.34 -7.99
CA GLY A 33 -7.17 24.72 -8.17
C GLY A 33 -6.02 25.72 -8.20
N ARG A 34 -6.33 26.98 -8.45
CA ARG A 34 -5.36 28.09 -8.34
C ARG A 34 -6.04 29.39 -7.91
N PHE A 35 -5.37 30.15 -7.05
CA PHE A 35 -5.72 31.55 -6.85
C PHE A 35 -5.31 32.38 -8.08
N THR A 36 -6.24 33.19 -8.58
CA THR A 36 -6.05 34.09 -9.72
C THR A 36 -6.44 35.50 -9.29
N PRO A 37 -5.54 36.50 -9.39
CA PRO A 37 -5.89 37.87 -9.05
C PRO A 37 -6.69 38.47 -10.21
N VAL A 38 -7.78 39.16 -9.88
CA VAL A 38 -8.63 39.88 -10.84
C VAL A 38 -8.77 41.32 -10.38
N THR A 39 -8.52 42.27 -11.29
CA THR A 39 -8.67 43.70 -10.99
C THR A 39 -10.02 44.18 -11.49
N VAL A 40 -10.83 44.74 -10.59
CA VAL A 40 -12.13 45.34 -10.90
C VAL A 40 -12.17 46.75 -10.31
N LYS A 41 -12.40 47.77 -11.16
CA LYS A 41 -12.47 49.19 -10.76
C LYS A 41 -11.28 49.62 -9.86
N GLN A 42 -10.05 49.31 -10.30
CA GLN A 42 -8.78 49.57 -9.61
C GLN A 42 -8.55 48.85 -8.25
N ARG A 43 -9.46 47.96 -7.84
CA ARG A 43 -9.25 47.08 -6.67
C ARG A 43 -8.94 45.66 -7.11
N LYS A 44 -8.03 44.99 -6.41
CA LYS A 44 -7.62 43.60 -6.69
C LYS A 44 -8.40 42.64 -5.80
N TYR A 45 -8.85 41.55 -6.38
CA TYR A 45 -9.56 40.48 -5.69
C TYR A 45 -8.96 39.13 -6.04
N TRP A 46 -9.03 38.19 -5.10
CA TRP A 46 -8.68 36.80 -5.33
C TRP A 46 -9.91 36.00 -5.74
N TYR A 47 -9.74 35.22 -6.80
CA TYR A 47 -10.66 34.18 -7.22
C TYR A 47 -9.94 32.83 -7.19
N PHE A 48 -10.66 31.75 -6.89
CA PHE A 48 -10.17 30.39 -6.95
C PHE A 48 -10.73 29.71 -8.20
N ASP A 49 -9.85 29.38 -9.14
CA ASP A 49 -10.18 28.70 -10.40
C ASP A 49 -9.91 27.19 -10.24
N ILE A 50 -10.90 26.35 -10.48
CA ILE A 50 -10.78 24.89 -10.52
C ILE A 50 -11.01 24.42 -11.96
N PRO A 51 -10.08 23.70 -12.59
CA PRO A 51 -10.30 23.11 -13.90
C PRO A 51 -11.44 22.08 -13.85
N ASP A 52 -12.35 22.10 -14.83
CA ASP A 52 -13.47 21.15 -14.90
C ASP A 52 -13.16 19.87 -15.70
N GLY A 53 -11.91 19.71 -16.16
CA GLY A 53 -11.46 18.56 -16.93
C GLY A 53 -11.90 18.53 -18.40
N SER A 54 -12.77 19.44 -18.85
CA SER A 54 -13.26 19.54 -20.24
C SER A 54 -12.77 20.79 -20.98
N GLY A 55 -11.75 21.46 -20.42
CA GLY A 55 -11.15 22.67 -20.98
C GLY A 55 -11.74 23.97 -20.44
N GLY A 56 -12.76 23.90 -19.59
CA GLY A 56 -13.30 25.02 -18.85
C GLY A 56 -12.74 25.14 -17.44
N ARG A 57 -13.34 26.03 -16.65
CA ARG A 57 -13.01 26.23 -15.24
C ARG A 57 -14.23 26.72 -14.47
N THR A 58 -14.40 26.24 -13.25
CA THR A 58 -15.28 26.86 -12.26
C THR A 58 -14.48 27.90 -11.49
N ARG A 59 -15.07 29.09 -11.34
CA ARG A 59 -14.43 30.23 -10.65
C ARG A 59 -15.24 30.60 -9.42
N ARG A 60 -14.60 30.61 -8.26
CA ARG A 60 -15.19 31.02 -6.98
C ARG A 60 -14.54 32.31 -6.49
N TYR A 61 -15.34 33.30 -6.09
CA TYR A 61 -14.82 34.49 -5.42
C TYR A 61 -14.30 34.13 -4.02
N VAL A 62 -13.13 34.65 -3.66
CA VAL A 62 -12.47 34.36 -2.38
C VAL A 62 -12.50 35.57 -1.47
N GLY A 63 -12.06 36.74 -1.97
CA GLY A 63 -12.00 37.96 -1.16
C GLY A 63 -11.14 39.07 -1.78
N PRO A 64 -11.09 40.25 -1.14
CA PRO A 64 -10.18 41.33 -1.51
C PRO A 64 -8.71 40.92 -1.35
N ALA A 65 -7.82 41.40 -2.23
CA ALA A 65 -6.40 41.05 -2.18
C ALA A 65 -5.59 41.84 -1.13
N ASP A 66 -6.16 42.90 -0.60
CA ASP A 66 -5.64 43.73 0.49
C ASP A 66 -6.04 43.22 1.88
N ASP A 67 -6.90 42.19 1.96
CA ASP A 67 -7.21 41.50 3.21
C ASP A 67 -6.02 40.61 3.65
N PRO A 68 -5.42 40.87 4.82
CA PRO A 68 -4.25 40.11 5.30
C PRO A 68 -4.53 38.61 5.49
N GLU A 69 -5.74 38.22 5.88
CA GLU A 69 -6.08 36.80 6.06
C GLU A 69 -6.17 36.07 4.72
N ILE A 70 -6.74 36.73 3.70
CA ILE A 70 -6.82 36.17 2.35
C ILE A 70 -5.42 36.11 1.72
N ALA A 71 -4.61 37.15 1.88
CA ALA A 71 -3.23 37.15 1.39
C ALA A 71 -2.41 36.00 1.99
N LYS A 72 -2.52 35.77 3.30
CA LYS A 72 -1.87 34.65 3.99
C LYS A 72 -2.33 33.30 3.46
N ARG A 73 -3.65 33.09 3.27
CA ARG A 73 -4.20 31.84 2.69
C ARG A 73 -3.69 31.57 1.27
N VAL A 74 -3.57 32.60 0.45
CA VAL A 74 -3.04 32.49 -0.93
C VAL A 74 -1.56 32.09 -0.90
N GLU A 75 -0.76 32.68 -0.01
CA GLU A 75 0.65 32.36 0.17
C GLU A 75 0.84 30.91 0.66
N GLU A 76 0.11 30.51 1.71
CA GLU A 76 0.13 29.13 2.23
C GLU A 76 -0.25 28.11 1.14
N PHE A 77 -1.29 28.39 0.36
CA PHE A 77 -1.69 27.53 -0.76
C PHE A 77 -0.61 27.46 -1.85
N GLN A 78 0.05 28.58 -2.16
CA GLN A 78 1.11 28.61 -3.15
C GLN A 78 2.32 27.77 -2.71
N VAL A 79 2.71 27.86 -1.42
CA VAL A 79 3.75 27.02 -0.82
C VAL A 79 3.40 25.54 -0.92
N GLN A 80 2.18 25.15 -0.52
CA GLN A 80 1.70 23.76 -0.61
C GLN A 80 1.72 23.26 -2.07
N LYS A 81 1.28 24.09 -3.01
CA LYS A 81 1.25 23.74 -4.43
C LYS A 81 2.64 23.55 -5.03
N ASP A 82 3.60 24.40 -4.65
CA ASP A 82 4.96 24.28 -5.12
C ASP A 82 5.67 23.07 -4.51
N ASP A 83 5.37 22.72 -3.25
CA ASP A 83 5.81 21.46 -2.66
C ASP A 83 5.23 20.23 -3.39
N LEU A 84 3.93 20.21 -3.68
CA LEU A 84 3.30 19.12 -4.45
C LEU A 84 3.95 18.96 -5.83
N ARG A 85 4.28 20.06 -6.50
CA ARG A 85 5.01 20.05 -7.78
C ARG A 85 6.44 19.52 -7.61
N ALA A 86 7.14 19.92 -6.55
CA ALA A 86 8.47 19.41 -6.23
C ALA A 86 8.46 17.91 -5.98
N ARG A 87 7.52 17.41 -5.16
CA ARG A 87 7.34 15.98 -4.91
C ARG A 87 7.00 15.18 -6.17
N ARG A 88 6.16 15.71 -7.06
CA ARG A 88 5.90 15.09 -8.37
C ARG A 88 7.16 14.92 -9.21
N ARG A 89 8.07 15.91 -9.18
CA ARG A 89 9.38 15.79 -9.85
C ARG A 89 10.21 14.68 -9.23
N ILE A 90 10.27 14.61 -7.89
CA ILE A 90 10.98 13.54 -7.17
C ILE A 90 10.44 12.16 -7.59
N VAL A 91 9.13 11.94 -7.54
CA VAL A 91 8.50 10.68 -7.97
C VAL A 91 8.83 10.34 -9.43
N THR A 92 8.79 11.32 -10.33
CA THR A 92 9.15 11.12 -11.74
C THR A 92 10.61 10.69 -11.90
N THR A 93 11.54 11.31 -11.17
CA THR A 93 12.96 10.95 -11.19
C THR A 93 13.21 9.55 -10.60
N LEU A 94 12.59 9.23 -9.45
CA LEU A 94 12.71 7.91 -8.80
C LEU A 94 12.23 6.76 -9.71
N THR A 95 11.16 7.00 -10.46
CA THR A 95 10.58 5.99 -11.37
C THR A 95 11.33 5.88 -12.69
N ARG A 96 11.66 7.00 -13.35
CA ARG A 96 12.29 6.99 -14.68
C ARG A 96 13.79 6.69 -14.65
N GLU A 97 14.49 7.17 -13.64
CA GLU A 97 15.95 7.09 -13.55
C GLU A 97 16.41 6.17 -12.40
N GLY A 98 15.74 6.28 -11.25
CA GLY A 98 16.02 5.44 -10.07
C GLY A 98 15.72 3.96 -10.27
N GLY A 99 14.86 3.62 -11.23
CA GLY A 99 14.45 2.25 -11.52
C GLY A 99 13.52 1.66 -10.46
N MET A 100 12.87 2.52 -9.67
CA MET A 100 11.80 2.13 -8.76
C MET A 100 10.49 1.94 -9.54
N VAL A 101 9.60 1.13 -8.99
CA VAL A 101 8.34 0.77 -9.62
C VAL A 101 7.23 1.68 -9.11
N ALA A 102 6.45 2.23 -10.03
CA ALA A 102 5.18 2.88 -9.73
C ALA A 102 4.01 1.90 -9.99
N PRO A 103 2.90 2.03 -9.25
CA PRO A 103 1.67 1.32 -9.58
C PRO A 103 1.10 1.81 -10.91
N ASP A 104 0.16 1.06 -11.47
CA ASP A 104 -0.70 1.61 -12.52
C ASP A 104 -1.56 2.75 -11.96
N ARG A 105 -2.10 3.57 -12.87
CA ARG A 105 -2.83 4.77 -12.51
C ARG A 105 -4.05 4.49 -11.64
N MET A 106 -4.81 3.43 -11.93
CA MET A 106 -6.03 3.11 -11.20
C MET A 106 -5.70 2.71 -9.75
N SER A 107 -4.74 1.80 -9.57
CA SER A 107 -4.22 1.41 -8.26
C SER A 107 -3.76 2.63 -7.45
N GLY A 108 -2.97 3.51 -8.07
CA GLY A 108 -2.46 4.72 -7.43
C GLY A 108 -3.57 5.70 -7.04
N ASP A 109 -4.55 5.93 -7.92
CA ASP A 109 -5.68 6.84 -7.68
C ASP A 109 -6.57 6.34 -6.55
N ILE A 110 -6.84 5.02 -6.47
CA ILE A 110 -7.57 4.38 -5.37
C ILE A 110 -6.82 4.56 -4.04
N VAL A 111 -5.53 4.22 -4.00
CA VAL A 111 -4.75 4.30 -2.76
C VAL A 111 -4.60 5.75 -2.30
N GLU A 112 -4.43 6.71 -3.20
CA GLU A 112 -4.40 8.14 -2.87
C GLU A 112 -5.72 8.60 -2.24
N ALA A 113 -6.86 8.25 -2.84
CA ALA A 113 -8.18 8.64 -2.34
C ALA A 113 -8.46 8.04 -0.95
N LEU A 114 -8.16 6.77 -0.75
CA LEU A 114 -8.34 6.11 0.54
C LEU A 114 -7.35 6.64 1.59
N ALA A 115 -6.10 6.93 1.22
CA ALA A 115 -5.13 7.56 2.10
C ALA A 115 -5.60 8.94 2.57
N ALA A 116 -6.08 9.77 1.63
CA ALA A 116 -6.63 11.10 1.92
C ALA A 116 -7.88 11.03 2.82
N ALA A 117 -8.68 9.99 2.69
CA ALA A 117 -9.83 9.71 3.56
C ALA A 117 -9.43 9.25 4.98
N GLY A 118 -8.15 8.94 5.23
CA GLY A 118 -7.64 8.55 6.54
C GLY A 118 -7.38 7.05 6.72
N LEU A 119 -7.33 6.25 5.64
CA LEU A 119 -7.20 4.80 5.70
C LEU A 119 -6.01 4.34 6.59
N PHE A 120 -4.83 4.92 6.36
CA PHE A 120 -3.63 4.57 7.12
C PHE A 120 -3.60 5.18 8.54
N ARG A 121 -4.32 6.30 8.77
CA ARG A 121 -4.53 6.85 10.12
C ARG A 121 -5.30 5.85 10.99
N LEU A 122 -6.29 5.18 10.40
CA LEU A 122 -7.08 4.12 11.02
C LEU A 122 -6.35 2.75 11.03
N ARG A 123 -5.01 2.76 10.90
CA ARG A 123 -4.14 1.57 10.99
C ARG A 123 -4.44 0.47 9.98
N ALA A 124 -5.10 0.78 8.86
CA ALA A 124 -5.14 -0.18 7.77
C ALA A 124 -3.74 -0.31 7.13
N VAL A 125 -3.50 -1.44 6.49
CA VAL A 125 -2.23 -1.82 5.87
C VAL A 125 -2.52 -2.17 4.42
N LEU A 126 -1.80 -1.53 3.49
CA LEU A 126 -1.82 -1.88 2.08
C LEU A 126 -1.06 -3.19 1.91
N VAL A 127 -1.70 -4.22 1.37
CA VAL A 127 -1.10 -5.55 1.18
C VAL A 127 -1.10 -5.93 -0.31
N GLY A 128 -0.80 -7.19 -0.61
CA GLY A 128 -0.82 -7.69 -1.99
C GLY A 128 0.25 -7.07 -2.88
N THR A 129 0.00 -7.08 -4.19
CA THR A 129 1.01 -6.70 -5.20
C THR A 129 1.44 -5.25 -5.09
N ILE A 130 0.52 -4.33 -4.77
CA ILE A 130 0.85 -2.91 -4.66
C ILE A 130 1.82 -2.65 -3.50
N ALA A 131 1.65 -3.36 -2.38
CA ALA A 131 2.61 -3.30 -1.27
C ALA A 131 4.01 -3.77 -1.70
N PHE A 132 4.09 -4.88 -2.44
CA PHE A 132 5.36 -5.43 -2.94
C PHE A 132 6.15 -4.43 -3.79
N GLN A 133 5.47 -3.59 -4.58
CA GLN A 133 6.13 -2.58 -5.43
C GLN A 133 6.92 -1.55 -4.61
N THR A 134 6.49 -1.28 -3.38
CA THR A 134 7.14 -0.31 -2.48
C THR A 134 8.46 -0.81 -1.92
N TYR A 135 8.70 -2.13 -1.91
CA TYR A 135 9.89 -2.73 -1.29
C TYR A 135 11.19 -2.43 -2.03
N ALA A 136 11.13 -2.03 -3.30
CA ALA A 136 12.31 -1.52 -3.99
C ALA A 136 12.92 -0.32 -3.26
N GLY A 137 12.06 0.57 -2.74
CA GLY A 137 12.48 1.71 -1.93
C GLY A 137 13.00 1.32 -0.56
N ILE A 138 12.31 0.40 0.14
CA ILE A 138 12.66 -0.02 1.51
C ILE A 138 14.00 -0.77 1.53
N LEU A 139 14.19 -1.69 0.57
CA LEU A 139 15.37 -2.54 0.49
C LEU A 139 16.47 -1.92 -0.38
N SER A 140 16.25 -0.76 -0.99
CA SER A 140 17.24 -0.08 -1.84
C SER A 140 17.79 -0.95 -2.99
N VAL A 141 16.94 -1.81 -3.55
CA VAL A 141 17.26 -2.68 -4.69
C VAL A 141 16.14 -2.61 -5.72
N ARG A 142 16.49 -2.79 -7.00
CA ARG A 142 15.51 -2.82 -8.09
C ARG A 142 14.81 -4.18 -8.12
N LEU A 143 13.48 -4.15 -7.98
CA LEU A 143 12.65 -5.34 -8.11
C LEU A 143 12.17 -5.50 -9.57
N PRO A 144 12.15 -6.74 -10.12
CA PRO A 144 11.68 -6.98 -11.49
C PRO A 144 10.21 -6.58 -11.72
N SER A 145 9.95 -5.85 -12.80
CA SER A 145 8.59 -5.38 -13.18
C SER A 145 7.63 -6.51 -13.58
N SER A 146 8.14 -7.69 -13.93
CA SER A 146 7.31 -8.87 -14.33
C SER A 146 6.37 -9.41 -13.24
N VAL A 147 6.41 -8.85 -12.03
CA VAL A 147 5.63 -9.30 -10.86
C VAL A 147 4.66 -8.21 -10.36
N VAL A 148 4.50 -7.13 -11.14
CA VAL A 148 3.96 -5.84 -10.68
C VAL A 148 2.52 -5.58 -11.13
N LEU A 149 2.10 -6.09 -12.30
CA LEU A 149 0.74 -5.87 -12.78
C LEU A 149 -0.27 -6.66 -11.95
N THR A 150 -1.32 -5.96 -11.54
CA THR A 150 -2.40 -6.47 -10.69
C THR A 150 -3.67 -5.72 -11.06
N GLY A 151 -4.81 -6.41 -11.06
CA GLY A 151 -6.12 -5.82 -11.37
C GLY A 151 -6.90 -5.46 -10.11
N ASP A 152 -6.19 -5.36 -8.98
CA ASP A 152 -6.74 -5.36 -7.64
C ASP A 152 -5.90 -4.55 -6.63
N VAL A 153 -6.59 -3.88 -5.69
CA VAL A 153 -5.99 -3.30 -4.49
C VAL A 153 -6.50 -4.09 -3.27
N ASP A 154 -5.56 -4.65 -2.51
CA ASP A 154 -5.86 -5.37 -1.27
C ASP A 154 -5.51 -4.51 -0.06
N ILE A 155 -6.46 -4.35 0.85
CA ILE A 155 -6.31 -3.57 2.08
C ILE A 155 -6.64 -4.47 3.26
N ALA A 156 -5.75 -4.53 4.23
CA ALA A 156 -5.96 -5.29 5.44
C ALA A 156 -6.16 -4.35 6.65
N GLN A 157 -7.04 -4.70 7.57
CA GLN A 157 -7.16 -4.02 8.85
C GLN A 157 -7.43 -5.04 9.96
N ASP A 158 -6.70 -4.91 11.07
CA ASP A 158 -7.00 -5.70 12.26
C ASP A 158 -8.38 -5.31 12.80
N PHE A 159 -9.24 -6.31 13.02
CA PHE A 159 -10.59 -6.06 13.49
C PHE A 159 -10.61 -5.37 14.85
N ALA A 160 -9.67 -5.65 15.76
CA ALA A 160 -9.68 -5.06 17.10
C ALA A 160 -9.51 -3.55 16.96
N ILE A 161 -8.64 -3.12 16.05
CA ILE A 161 -8.49 -1.70 15.75
C ILE A 161 -9.78 -1.14 15.15
N SER A 162 -10.39 -1.83 14.18
CA SER A 162 -11.64 -1.38 13.56
C SER A 162 -12.82 -1.26 14.54
N HIS A 163 -12.84 -2.12 15.57
CA HIS A 163 -13.91 -2.19 16.56
C HIS A 163 -13.74 -1.18 17.70
N GLU A 164 -12.51 -1.02 18.20
CA GLU A 164 -12.20 -0.15 19.33
C GLU A 164 -12.06 1.33 18.93
N VAL A 165 -11.78 1.60 17.65
CA VAL A 165 -11.66 2.98 17.15
C VAL A 165 -13.05 3.55 16.84
N HIS A 166 -13.46 4.57 17.60
CA HIS A 166 -14.70 5.33 17.39
C HIS A 166 -14.55 6.41 16.29
N ASP A 167 -13.91 6.06 15.18
CA ASP A 167 -13.68 6.91 14.01
C ASP A 167 -13.79 6.03 12.75
N SER A 168 -14.20 6.62 11.63
CA SER A 168 -14.50 5.87 10.41
C SER A 168 -14.16 6.66 9.16
N LEU A 169 -13.80 5.92 8.11
CA LEU A 169 -13.80 6.46 6.75
C LEU A 169 -15.22 6.88 6.33
N PRO A 170 -15.33 7.82 5.38
CA PRO A 170 -16.54 7.98 4.56
C PRO A 170 -16.93 6.66 3.88
N PRO A 171 -18.18 6.52 3.39
CA PRO A 171 -18.62 5.31 2.71
C PRO A 171 -17.65 4.90 1.58
N ILE A 172 -17.11 3.69 1.67
CA ILE A 172 -16.06 3.22 0.73
C ILE A 172 -16.53 3.29 -0.72
N VAL A 173 -17.79 2.95 -0.98
CA VAL A 173 -18.34 3.01 -2.33
C VAL A 173 -18.32 4.43 -2.91
N GLU A 174 -18.58 5.46 -2.10
CA GLU A 174 -18.56 6.86 -2.55
C GLU A 174 -17.12 7.32 -2.82
N LEU A 175 -16.18 6.94 -1.95
CA LEU A 175 -14.75 7.20 -2.17
C LEU A 175 -14.27 6.57 -3.47
N LEU A 176 -14.63 5.31 -3.73
CA LEU A 176 -14.25 4.60 -4.95
C LEU A 176 -14.95 5.17 -6.19
N GLN A 177 -16.24 5.54 -6.08
CA GLN A 177 -17.01 6.15 -7.17
C GLN A 177 -16.50 7.54 -7.57
N SER A 178 -15.81 8.25 -6.67
CA SER A 178 -15.10 9.48 -7.01
C SER A 178 -13.96 9.27 -8.01
N ILE A 179 -13.43 8.05 -8.10
CA ILE A 179 -12.37 7.64 -9.03
C ILE A 179 -12.95 7.03 -10.30
N ASP A 180 -13.89 6.10 -10.14
CA ASP A 180 -14.64 5.50 -11.26
C ASP A 180 -16.11 5.31 -10.84
N PRO A 181 -17.05 6.06 -11.44
CA PRO A 181 -18.47 6.00 -11.09
C PRO A 181 -19.11 4.60 -11.24
N SER A 182 -18.46 3.68 -11.97
CA SER A 182 -18.95 2.32 -12.17
C SER A 182 -18.65 1.36 -11.02
N PHE A 183 -17.92 1.80 -9.99
CA PHE A 183 -17.71 0.98 -8.80
C PHE A 183 -19.02 0.59 -8.14
N ARG A 184 -19.14 -0.70 -7.85
CA ARG A 184 -20.25 -1.28 -7.10
C ARG A 184 -19.75 -2.27 -6.07
N ALA A 185 -20.48 -2.37 -4.97
CA ALA A 185 -20.25 -3.38 -3.95
C ALA A 185 -20.51 -4.77 -4.53
N VAL A 186 -19.62 -5.73 -4.24
CA VAL A 186 -19.79 -7.13 -4.63
C VAL A 186 -20.62 -7.82 -3.55
N PRO A 187 -21.74 -8.48 -3.89
CA PRO A 187 -22.47 -9.31 -2.95
C PRO A 187 -21.55 -10.39 -2.38
N HIS A 188 -21.52 -10.52 -1.05
CA HIS A 188 -20.63 -11.49 -0.43
C HIS A 188 -21.08 -12.93 -0.69
N ARG A 189 -20.12 -13.85 -0.90
CA ARG A 189 -20.37 -15.25 -1.25
C ARG A 189 -21.19 -16.03 -0.22
N SER A 190 -21.15 -15.60 1.05
CA SER A 190 -21.95 -16.19 2.15
C SER A 190 -23.43 -15.82 2.13
N GLY A 191 -23.86 -14.91 1.25
CA GLY A 191 -25.22 -14.38 1.23
C GLY A 191 -25.52 -13.32 2.29
N ALA A 192 -24.52 -12.92 3.10
CA ALA A 192 -24.67 -11.81 4.04
C ALA A 192 -24.90 -10.47 3.32
N ALA A 193 -25.72 -9.59 3.92
CA ALA A 193 -25.90 -8.20 3.49
C ALA A 193 -24.68 -7.34 3.89
N ALA A 194 -23.51 -7.75 3.42
CA ALA A 194 -22.20 -7.18 3.69
C ALA A 194 -21.37 -7.23 2.41
N SER A 195 -20.47 -6.27 2.24
CA SER A 195 -19.54 -6.24 1.11
C SER A 195 -18.14 -5.95 1.62
N SER A 196 -17.25 -6.88 1.33
CA SER A 196 -15.81 -6.80 1.56
C SER A 196 -15.02 -6.50 0.30
N ALA A 197 -15.69 -6.50 -0.86
CA ALA A 197 -15.08 -6.20 -2.13
C ALA A 197 -15.95 -5.26 -2.97
N PHE A 198 -15.27 -4.46 -3.79
CA PHE A 198 -15.87 -3.53 -4.74
C PHE A 198 -15.25 -3.76 -6.10
N VAL A 199 -16.04 -3.63 -7.16
CA VAL A 199 -15.58 -3.91 -8.52
C VAL A 199 -16.09 -2.84 -9.49
N THR A 200 -15.25 -2.45 -10.45
CA THR A 200 -15.65 -1.61 -11.57
C THR A 200 -16.35 -2.42 -12.65
N SER A 201 -16.96 -1.72 -13.62
CA SER A 201 -17.49 -2.35 -14.84
C SER A 201 -16.41 -3.06 -15.68
N SER A 202 -15.15 -2.60 -15.60
CA SER A 202 -13.99 -3.19 -16.27
C SER A 202 -13.38 -4.39 -15.52
N GLY A 203 -13.91 -4.74 -14.35
CA GLY A 203 -13.45 -5.88 -13.55
C GLY A 203 -12.29 -5.57 -12.60
N TYR A 204 -11.88 -4.30 -12.48
CA TYR A 204 -10.88 -3.88 -11.50
C TYR A 204 -11.48 -3.98 -10.09
N ARG A 205 -10.73 -4.52 -9.13
CA ARG A 205 -11.26 -4.92 -7.82
C ARG A 205 -10.56 -4.22 -6.65
N VAL A 206 -11.29 -3.96 -5.58
CA VAL A 206 -10.74 -3.52 -4.29
C VAL A 206 -11.26 -4.47 -3.23
N GLU A 207 -10.37 -5.10 -2.46
CA GLU A 207 -10.71 -6.07 -1.42
C GLU A 207 -10.25 -5.58 -0.04
N PHE A 208 -11.12 -5.78 0.96
CA PHE A 208 -10.84 -5.52 2.36
C PHE A 208 -10.74 -6.84 3.12
N LEU A 209 -9.67 -6.99 3.88
CA LEU A 209 -9.26 -8.23 4.51
C LEU A 209 -9.03 -8.02 6.01
N THR A 210 -9.29 -9.02 6.82
CA THR A 210 -9.03 -8.97 8.27
C THR A 210 -8.45 -10.29 8.79
N SER A 211 -7.76 -10.23 9.93
CA SER A 211 -7.22 -11.42 10.58
C SER A 211 -8.35 -12.41 10.93
N ASN A 212 -8.20 -13.68 10.57
CA ASN A 212 -9.13 -14.73 11.02
C ASN A 212 -9.03 -14.93 12.54
N ARG A 213 -10.18 -14.98 13.23
CA ARG A 213 -10.32 -15.02 14.69
C ARG A 213 -10.82 -16.35 15.26
N GLY A 214 -11.17 -17.34 14.42
CA GLY A 214 -11.94 -18.50 14.87
C GLY A 214 -11.55 -19.84 14.26
N SER A 215 -12.35 -20.87 14.58
CA SER A 215 -12.37 -22.17 13.90
C SER A 215 -12.74 -22.00 12.42
N ASP A 216 -12.53 -23.04 11.61
CA ASP A 216 -12.81 -23.02 10.16
C ASP A 216 -14.21 -22.46 9.81
N ASP A 217 -15.19 -22.64 10.69
CA ASP A 217 -16.60 -22.24 10.54
C ASP A 217 -16.83 -20.73 10.34
N TYR A 218 -15.91 -19.87 10.79
CA TYR A 218 -16.02 -18.41 10.66
C TYR A 218 -15.22 -17.83 9.49
N THR A 219 -14.47 -18.66 8.76
CA THR A 219 -13.60 -18.21 7.65
C THR A 219 -14.40 -17.67 6.45
N ASP A 220 -15.67 -18.08 6.33
CA ASP A 220 -16.52 -17.70 5.21
C ASP A 220 -17.53 -16.59 5.54
N GLN A 221 -17.49 -16.00 6.74
CA GLN A 221 -18.36 -14.86 7.07
C GLN A 221 -17.57 -13.55 7.07
N PRO A 222 -18.07 -12.51 6.37
CA PRO A 222 -17.40 -11.22 6.36
C PRO A 222 -17.53 -10.58 7.74
N ALA A 223 -16.43 -10.06 8.26
CA ALA A 223 -16.42 -9.36 9.54
C ALA A 223 -16.85 -7.91 9.32
N LYS A 224 -17.77 -7.40 10.15
CA LYS A 224 -18.13 -5.97 10.12
C LYS A 224 -16.95 -5.14 10.59
N MET A 225 -16.60 -4.11 9.83
CA MET A 225 -15.44 -3.24 10.10
C MET A 225 -15.91 -1.79 10.25
N PRO A 226 -16.33 -1.35 11.45
CA PRO A 226 -16.89 -0.02 11.66
C PRO A 226 -16.00 1.11 11.14
N ALA A 227 -14.68 0.98 11.29
CA ALA A 227 -13.73 1.99 10.83
C ALA A 227 -13.62 2.11 9.30
N LEU A 228 -14.13 1.13 8.53
CA LEU A 228 -14.07 1.11 7.06
C LEU A 228 -15.34 1.67 6.41
N GLY A 229 -15.98 2.70 6.99
CA GLY A 229 -17.10 3.38 6.33
C GLY A 229 -18.29 2.47 6.05
N GLY A 230 -18.54 1.50 6.93
CA GLY A 230 -19.63 0.52 6.78
C GLY A 230 -19.30 -0.68 5.87
N ALA A 231 -18.10 -0.74 5.27
CA ALA A 231 -17.64 -1.95 4.60
C ALA A 231 -17.37 -3.09 5.60
N SER A 232 -17.35 -4.31 5.09
CA SER A 232 -16.89 -5.48 5.84
C SER A 232 -15.52 -5.92 5.34
N ALA A 233 -14.91 -6.90 5.97
CA ALA A 233 -13.65 -7.48 5.52
C ALA A 233 -13.68 -9.01 5.59
N ASP A 234 -13.04 -9.67 4.63
CA ASP A 234 -12.97 -11.12 4.60
C ASP A 234 -11.86 -11.62 5.55
N PRO A 235 -12.17 -12.54 6.47
CA PRO A 235 -11.17 -13.10 7.36
C PRO A 235 -10.22 -14.03 6.61
N LEU A 236 -8.92 -13.74 6.65
CA LEU A 236 -7.88 -14.58 6.06
C LEU A 236 -6.94 -15.15 7.12
N ARG A 237 -6.60 -16.43 6.94
CA ARG A 237 -5.59 -17.11 7.76
C ARG A 237 -4.21 -16.51 7.49
N PHE A 238 -3.39 -16.43 8.54
CA PHE A 238 -2.02 -15.87 8.52
C PHE A 238 -1.92 -14.36 8.27
N LEU A 239 -3.05 -13.68 8.06
CA LEU A 239 -3.05 -12.24 7.82
C LEU A 239 -2.61 -11.45 9.06
N ASP A 240 -2.87 -11.98 10.25
CA ASP A 240 -2.44 -11.43 11.54
C ASP A 240 -0.90 -11.30 11.63
N PHE A 241 -0.17 -12.28 11.09
CA PHE A 241 1.30 -12.21 11.00
C PHE A 241 1.77 -11.22 9.96
N LEU A 242 1.08 -11.14 8.82
CA LEU A 242 1.47 -10.24 7.73
C LEU A 242 1.36 -8.78 8.15
N ILE A 243 0.27 -8.41 8.84
CA ILE A 243 -0.01 -7.01 9.21
C ILE A 243 0.59 -6.61 10.56
N ARG A 244 1.31 -7.52 11.23
CA ARG A 244 2.01 -7.24 12.49
C ARG A 244 3.24 -6.37 12.23
N ASP A 245 3.43 -5.36 13.07
CA ASP A 245 4.56 -4.42 13.03
C ASP A 245 4.83 -3.84 11.62
N PRO A 246 3.81 -3.25 10.96
CA PRO A 246 3.94 -2.80 9.58
C PRO A 246 4.84 -1.55 9.48
N VAL A 247 5.43 -1.35 8.30
CA VAL A 247 6.36 -0.26 8.03
C VAL A 247 5.73 0.82 7.17
N ARG A 248 6.14 2.08 7.39
CA ARG A 248 5.73 3.22 6.57
C ARG A 248 6.67 3.39 5.39
N THR A 249 6.11 3.70 4.22
CA THR A 249 6.87 3.95 2.99
C THR A 249 6.07 4.86 2.05
N MET A 250 6.61 5.10 0.85
CA MET A 250 5.97 5.90 -0.19
C MET A 250 5.54 5.03 -1.36
N LEU A 251 4.26 5.11 -1.72
CA LEU A 251 3.79 4.66 -3.02
C LEU A 251 4.10 5.75 -4.05
N LEU A 252 4.85 5.40 -5.10
CA LEU A 252 5.32 6.33 -6.13
C LEU A 252 4.21 6.67 -7.14
N HIS A 253 3.15 7.31 -6.67
CA HIS A 253 2.03 7.80 -7.47
C HIS A 253 1.86 9.30 -7.30
N LYS A 254 1.66 10.05 -8.40
CA LYS A 254 1.54 11.52 -8.41
C LYS A 254 2.64 12.21 -7.58
N SER A 255 2.28 12.86 -6.46
CA SER A 255 3.19 13.56 -5.54
C SER A 255 3.76 12.66 -4.44
N GLY A 256 3.60 11.34 -4.55
CA GLY A 256 3.96 10.39 -3.51
C GLY A 256 2.84 10.27 -2.49
N VAL A 257 2.39 9.04 -2.26
CA VAL A 257 1.34 8.73 -1.28
C VAL A 257 2.00 8.01 -0.10
N PRO A 258 1.95 8.57 1.13
CA PRO A 258 2.38 7.83 2.32
C PRO A 258 1.48 6.63 2.54
N VAL A 259 2.09 5.45 2.64
CA VAL A 259 1.37 4.19 2.85
C VAL A 259 1.99 3.41 4.00
N THR A 260 1.19 2.57 4.64
CA THR A 260 1.66 1.56 5.59
C THR A 260 1.53 0.19 4.94
N VAL A 261 2.61 -0.58 4.92
CA VAL A 261 2.72 -1.89 4.25
C VAL A 261 3.31 -2.93 5.21
N PRO A 262 3.14 -4.24 4.97
CA PRO A 262 3.82 -5.27 5.75
C PRO A 262 5.33 -5.06 5.73
N GLU A 263 6.01 -5.42 6.82
CA GLU A 263 7.47 -5.51 6.81
C GLU A 263 7.92 -6.54 5.74
N PRO A 264 8.97 -6.25 4.94
CA PRO A 264 9.37 -7.10 3.81
C PRO A 264 9.64 -8.57 4.16
N SER A 265 10.25 -8.85 5.32
CA SER A 265 10.53 -10.21 5.77
C SER A 265 9.24 -10.96 6.13
N ARG A 266 8.30 -10.31 6.81
CA ARG A 266 6.95 -10.86 7.07
C ARG A 266 6.20 -11.13 5.78
N TYR A 267 6.28 -10.22 4.81
CA TYR A 267 5.68 -10.43 3.50
C TYR A 267 6.28 -11.66 2.80
N ALA A 268 7.62 -11.81 2.81
CA ALA A 268 8.30 -12.94 2.17
C ALA A 268 7.88 -14.28 2.78
N VAL A 269 7.90 -14.40 4.10
CA VAL A 269 7.49 -15.62 4.83
C VAL A 269 5.99 -15.90 4.63
N HIS A 270 5.15 -14.87 4.71
CA HIS A 270 3.72 -15.01 4.46
C HIS A 270 3.44 -15.53 3.04
N LYS A 271 4.10 -14.97 2.01
CA LYS A 271 3.96 -15.43 0.62
C LYS A 271 4.40 -16.88 0.42
N LEU A 272 5.50 -17.27 1.06
CA LEU A 272 5.97 -18.65 1.07
C LEU A 272 4.86 -19.60 1.57
N ILE A 273 4.21 -19.23 2.68
CA ILE A 273 3.14 -20.01 3.31
C ILE A 273 1.86 -20.03 2.46
N VAL A 274 1.33 -18.87 2.06
CA VAL A 274 0.01 -18.81 1.38
C VAL A 274 0.04 -19.39 -0.03
N ALA A 275 1.21 -19.47 -0.67
CA ALA A 275 1.36 -20.15 -1.95
C ALA A 275 0.89 -21.61 -1.92
N THR A 276 1.11 -22.31 -0.80
CA THR A 276 0.67 -23.70 -0.59
C THR A 276 -0.84 -23.89 -0.55
N ARG A 277 -1.58 -22.81 -0.31
CA ARG A 277 -3.04 -22.82 -0.14
C ARG A 277 -3.79 -22.39 -1.39
N ARG A 278 -3.07 -21.99 -2.44
CA ARG A 278 -3.66 -21.73 -3.76
C ARG A 278 -3.90 -23.08 -4.45
N HIS A 279 -5.14 -23.36 -4.83
CA HIS A 279 -5.49 -24.59 -5.54
C HIS A 279 -4.76 -24.68 -6.90
N ASN A 280 -4.66 -25.91 -7.44
CA ASN A 280 -3.90 -26.22 -8.65
C ASN A 280 -4.62 -25.85 -9.97
N ASP A 281 -5.66 -25.03 -9.93
CA ASP A 281 -6.51 -24.70 -11.09
C ASP A 281 -6.23 -23.30 -11.66
N GLY A 282 -6.06 -23.22 -12.99
CA GLY A 282 -6.05 -21.97 -13.79
C GLY A 282 -5.42 -20.73 -13.12
N GLN A 283 -6.27 -19.78 -12.73
CA GLN A 283 -5.86 -18.50 -12.13
C GLN A 283 -5.20 -18.64 -10.75
N SER A 284 -5.54 -19.68 -9.98
CA SER A 284 -4.94 -19.97 -8.68
C SER A 284 -3.46 -20.36 -8.81
N ALA A 285 -3.12 -21.13 -9.86
CA ALA A 285 -1.73 -21.51 -10.15
C ALA A 285 -0.87 -20.29 -10.52
N ILE A 286 -1.38 -19.35 -11.31
CA ILE A 286 -0.66 -18.10 -11.64
C ILE A 286 -0.41 -17.27 -10.38
N LYS A 287 -1.40 -17.16 -9.49
CA LYS A 287 -1.24 -16.46 -8.20
C LYS A 287 -0.19 -17.13 -7.31
N ARG A 288 -0.17 -18.46 -7.26
CA ARG A 288 0.86 -19.22 -6.54
C ARG A 288 2.26 -18.94 -7.08
N ASP A 289 2.46 -19.06 -8.38
CA ASP A 289 3.78 -18.87 -8.99
C ASP A 289 4.27 -17.42 -8.77
N LYS A 290 3.34 -16.46 -8.79
CA LYS A 290 3.60 -15.06 -8.40
C LYS A 290 4.00 -14.95 -6.94
N ASP A 291 3.28 -15.58 -6.01
CA ASP A 291 3.57 -15.55 -4.57
C ASP A 291 4.97 -16.14 -4.29
N ILE A 292 5.30 -17.31 -4.88
CA ILE A 292 6.63 -17.95 -4.76
C ILE A 292 7.75 -17.07 -5.34
N LYS A 293 7.53 -16.48 -6.51
CA LYS A 293 8.49 -15.57 -7.13
C LYS A 293 8.74 -14.32 -6.29
N GLN A 294 7.70 -13.74 -5.70
CA GLN A 294 7.83 -12.59 -4.78
C GLN A 294 8.64 -12.97 -3.53
N ALA A 295 8.35 -14.13 -2.92
CA ALA A 295 9.11 -14.61 -1.76
C ALA A 295 10.61 -14.79 -2.09
N GLY A 296 10.92 -15.48 -3.19
CA GLY A 296 12.30 -15.71 -3.63
C GLY A 296 13.07 -14.42 -3.89
N LEU A 297 12.44 -13.42 -4.53
CA LEU A 297 13.04 -12.11 -4.77
C LEU A 297 13.36 -11.37 -3.46
N LEU A 298 12.49 -11.49 -2.45
CA LEU A 298 12.71 -10.86 -1.15
C LEU A 298 13.80 -11.56 -0.35
N PHE A 299 13.92 -12.89 -0.41
CA PHE A 299 15.04 -13.60 0.24
C PHE A 299 16.38 -13.14 -0.34
N GLU A 300 16.49 -13.01 -1.67
CA GLU A 300 17.68 -12.46 -2.32
C GLU A 300 17.94 -11.00 -1.91
N ALA A 301 16.90 -10.16 -1.89
CA ALA A 301 17.02 -8.75 -1.52
C ALA A 301 17.46 -8.56 -0.06
N LEU A 302 16.86 -9.30 0.89
CA LEU A 302 17.17 -9.22 2.31
C LEU A 302 18.62 -9.65 2.59
N LEU A 303 19.06 -10.76 1.97
CA LEU A 303 20.44 -11.21 2.06
C LEU A 303 21.42 -10.17 1.50
N GLN A 304 21.16 -9.66 0.29
CA GLN A 304 22.03 -8.68 -0.37
C GLN A 304 22.13 -7.35 0.41
N THR A 305 21.09 -6.99 1.16
CA THR A 305 20.98 -5.71 1.86
C THR A 305 21.32 -5.81 3.35
N ARG A 306 21.92 -6.94 3.77
CA ARG A 306 22.35 -7.22 5.16
C ARG A 306 21.19 -7.14 6.16
N ARG A 307 20.05 -7.71 5.79
CA ARG A 307 18.84 -7.85 6.61
C ARG A 307 18.51 -9.32 6.85
N ALA A 308 19.54 -10.15 6.96
CA ALA A 308 19.38 -11.58 7.18
C ALA A 308 18.82 -11.87 8.58
N SER A 309 19.27 -11.13 9.60
CA SER A 309 18.70 -11.13 10.96
C SER A 309 17.20 -10.88 10.97
N ASP A 310 16.70 -9.93 10.19
CA ASP A 310 15.27 -9.57 10.14
C ASP A 310 14.44 -10.76 9.64
N LEU A 311 14.91 -11.44 8.59
CA LEU A 311 14.27 -12.63 8.07
C LEU A 311 14.30 -13.79 9.06
N ALA A 312 15.44 -14.01 9.71
CA ALA A 312 15.62 -15.08 10.68
C ALA A 312 14.64 -14.97 11.85
N LEU A 313 14.52 -13.79 12.47
CA LEU A 313 13.60 -13.54 13.59
C LEU A 313 12.14 -13.81 13.18
N VAL A 314 11.73 -13.27 12.03
CA VAL A 314 10.37 -13.40 11.52
C VAL A 314 10.06 -14.84 11.09
N TYR A 315 11.03 -15.55 10.54
CA TYR A 315 10.91 -16.97 10.20
C TYR A 315 10.74 -17.84 11.44
N ASN A 316 11.55 -17.63 12.49
CA ASN A 316 11.43 -18.34 13.76
C ASN A 316 10.06 -18.09 14.40
N GLU A 317 9.59 -16.84 14.45
CA GLU A 317 8.24 -16.51 14.92
C GLU A 317 7.17 -17.31 14.14
N ALA A 318 7.29 -17.38 12.81
CA ALA A 318 6.36 -18.15 11.98
C ALA A 318 6.42 -19.65 12.28
N TRP A 319 7.62 -20.20 12.45
CA TRP A 319 7.84 -21.62 12.75
C TRP A 319 7.25 -22.05 14.10
N GLU A 320 7.36 -21.19 15.12
CA GLU A 320 6.88 -21.43 16.48
C GLU A 320 5.36 -21.34 16.64
N ARG A 321 4.65 -20.71 15.70
CA ARG A 321 3.18 -20.60 15.70
C ARG A 321 2.44 -21.93 15.47
N GLY A 322 3.16 -23.02 15.19
CA GLY A 322 2.64 -24.38 15.27
C GLY A 322 2.52 -25.13 13.92
N PRO A 323 1.93 -26.33 13.92
CA PRO A 323 2.04 -27.28 12.81
C PRO A 323 1.58 -26.75 11.45
N ALA A 324 0.47 -25.99 11.40
CA ALA A 324 -0.06 -25.44 10.16
C ALA A 324 0.89 -24.42 9.50
N TRP A 325 1.69 -23.69 10.30
CA TRP A 325 2.71 -22.78 9.79
C TRP A 325 3.93 -23.53 9.29
N GLN A 326 4.38 -24.53 10.05
CA GLN A 326 5.51 -25.38 9.66
C GLN A 326 5.23 -26.14 8.36
N GLU A 327 4.02 -26.66 8.18
CA GLU A 327 3.58 -27.28 6.92
C GLU A 327 3.57 -26.29 5.76
N GLY A 328 3.03 -25.09 5.97
CA GLY A 328 3.06 -24.02 4.96
C GLY A 328 4.48 -23.62 4.55
N ILE A 329 5.39 -23.53 5.51
CA ILE A 329 6.81 -23.24 5.25
C ILE A 329 7.47 -24.38 4.45
N ARG A 330 7.29 -25.64 4.87
CA ARG A 330 7.83 -26.82 4.16
C ARG A 330 7.32 -26.88 2.72
N GLY A 331 6.00 -26.76 2.54
CA GLY A 331 5.36 -26.80 1.22
C GLY A 331 5.80 -25.64 0.34
N GLY A 332 5.88 -24.42 0.88
CA GLY A 332 6.32 -23.24 0.13
C GLY A 332 7.78 -23.35 -0.30
N ALA A 333 8.66 -23.81 0.59
CA ALA A 333 10.08 -24.00 0.27
C ALA A 333 10.30 -25.09 -0.79
N ALA A 334 9.47 -26.13 -0.79
CA ALA A 334 9.49 -27.15 -1.84
C ALA A 334 9.09 -26.60 -3.23
N MET A 335 8.28 -25.54 -3.27
CA MET A 335 7.86 -24.86 -4.52
C MET A 335 8.88 -23.84 -5.06
N LEU A 336 9.86 -23.43 -4.25
CA LEU A 336 10.92 -22.52 -4.70
C LEU A 336 11.79 -23.19 -5.76
N THR A 337 12.34 -22.38 -6.68
CA THR A 337 13.46 -22.81 -7.52
C THR A 337 14.67 -23.12 -6.63
N ASN A 338 15.60 -23.95 -7.12
CA ASN A 338 16.82 -24.28 -6.37
C ASN A 338 17.57 -23.00 -5.93
N ASP A 339 17.79 -22.07 -6.86
CA ASP A 339 18.42 -20.78 -6.56
C ASP A 339 17.71 -20.02 -5.43
N ALA A 340 16.37 -19.95 -5.47
CA ALA A 340 15.62 -19.22 -4.45
C ALA A 340 15.61 -19.94 -3.09
N ARG A 341 15.64 -21.28 -3.10
CA ARG A 341 15.79 -22.08 -1.88
C ARG A 341 17.18 -21.92 -1.27
N ASP A 342 18.23 -21.90 -2.09
CA ASP A 342 19.60 -21.64 -1.64
C ASP A 342 19.71 -20.23 -1.03
N ARG A 343 19.09 -19.22 -1.65
CA ARG A 343 19.01 -17.87 -1.07
C ARG A 343 18.29 -17.83 0.26
N LEU A 344 17.19 -18.57 0.41
CA LEU A 344 16.49 -18.70 1.68
C LEU A 344 17.41 -19.32 2.75
N SER A 345 18.05 -20.45 2.43
CA SER A 345 18.98 -21.15 3.34
C SER A 345 20.17 -20.28 3.75
N ASP A 346 20.79 -19.57 2.81
CA ASP A 346 21.90 -18.65 3.07
C ASP A 346 21.48 -17.49 3.97
N CYS A 347 20.30 -16.91 3.70
CA CYS A 347 19.75 -15.81 4.49
C CYS A 347 19.44 -16.27 5.92
N LEU A 348 18.77 -17.41 6.09
CA LEU A 348 18.47 -17.97 7.41
C LEU A 348 19.75 -18.34 8.17
N ARG A 349 20.73 -18.98 7.54
CA ARG A 349 22.00 -19.32 8.19
C ARG A 349 22.77 -18.08 8.64
N THR A 350 22.84 -17.05 7.78
CA THR A 350 23.51 -15.79 8.10
C THR A 350 22.79 -15.09 9.25
N GLY A 351 21.47 -14.97 9.16
CA GLY A 351 20.64 -14.35 10.18
C GLY A 351 20.71 -15.08 11.53
N ALA A 352 20.68 -16.41 11.54
CA ALA A 352 20.85 -17.24 12.73
C ALA A 352 22.14 -16.91 13.50
N ILE A 353 23.26 -16.77 12.76
CA ILE A 353 24.55 -16.39 13.34
C ILE A 353 24.49 -14.95 13.90
N GLU A 354 23.87 -14.02 13.17
CA GLU A 354 23.76 -12.61 13.58
C GLU A 354 22.92 -12.43 14.86
N ILE A 355 21.84 -13.21 15.01
CA ILE A 355 20.94 -13.12 16.17
C ILE A 355 21.32 -14.06 17.32
N GLY A 356 22.16 -15.07 17.06
CA GLY A 356 22.58 -16.05 18.06
C GLY A 356 21.49 -17.06 18.43
N GLU A 357 20.57 -17.37 17.51
CA GLU A 357 19.48 -18.33 17.70
C GLU A 357 19.59 -19.48 16.70
N ASP A 358 19.13 -20.67 17.10
CA ASP A 358 18.99 -21.80 16.19
C ASP A 358 17.79 -21.58 15.23
N ILE A 359 17.94 -21.99 13.98
CA ILE A 359 16.87 -21.96 12.97
C ILE A 359 16.65 -23.35 12.40
N THR A 360 15.39 -23.78 12.39
CA THR A 360 14.99 -25.03 11.74
C THR A 360 14.77 -24.82 10.25
N MET A 361 15.56 -25.49 9.40
CA MET A 361 15.40 -25.47 7.94
C MET A 361 15.00 -26.88 7.45
N PRO A 362 13.70 -27.17 7.27
CA PRO A 362 13.21 -28.53 6.99
C PRO A 362 13.23 -28.90 5.48
N PHE A 363 14.07 -28.26 4.66
CA PHE A 363 14.04 -28.33 3.19
C PHE A 363 15.42 -28.33 2.54
#